data_AF-A0A7J6PHG3-F1
#
_entry.id   AF-A0A7J6PHG3-F1
#
_cell.length_a   1.000
_cell.length_b   1.000
_cell.length_c   1.000
_cell.angle_alpha   90.00
_cell.angle_beta   90.00
_cell.angle_gamma   90.00
#
_symmetry.space_group_name_H-M   'P 1'
#
loop_
_entity.id
_entity.type
_entity.pdbx_description
1 polymer ?
#
loop_
_entity_poly.entity_id
_entity_poly.type
_entity_poly.pdbx_seq_one_letter_code
_entity_poly.pdbx_strand_id
1 'polypeptide(L)'
;MLRDERRKLTIRVPDVLSLYCDGKLSCEHVLFPGDINGFHFKHSLEDNPDGWTIIFSHGNSTDIGYSWISYCYLARRLKVDLIAYDYPGYGLNGGKPSESNTYNTIRAVYDFAVSSMGISPSNIILYGQSIGSGPAVDLYTKVPVGGLILHSAIASGLRVYKSYERPRRTPWFDLYRNVEKLSDYFTEATPGRSATPPPIFIIHGSDDEEVPFDHGLLLAEAVAGDGNSGRPGALYPPWWVKGGTHNDIETR
;
A
#
# COMPACT_ATOMS: atom_id res chain seq x y z
N MET A 1 -25.36 29.59 4.61
CA MET A 1 -24.05 29.54 5.30
C MET A 1 -24.20 28.65 6.53
N LEU A 2 -24.04 27.34 6.37
CA LEU A 2 -23.95 26.42 7.50
C LEU A 2 -22.49 26.03 7.61
N ARG A 3 -21.83 26.54 8.65
CA ARG A 3 -20.49 26.12 9.05
C ARG A 3 -20.63 24.67 9.52
N ASP A 4 -20.06 23.76 8.74
CA ASP A 4 -19.89 22.36 9.11
C ASP A 4 -18.81 22.28 10.19
N GLU A 5 -19.23 22.47 11.45
CA GLU A 5 -18.44 22.09 12.63
C GLU A 5 -18.40 20.56 12.69
N ARG A 6 -17.66 19.94 11.77
CA ARG A 6 -17.16 18.59 11.98
C ARG A 6 -16.29 18.64 13.22
N ARG A 7 -16.84 18.13 14.33
CA ARG A 7 -16.08 17.77 15.53
C ARG A 7 -14.86 17.00 15.03
N LYS A 8 -13.71 17.66 15.00
CA LYS A 8 -12.43 16.97 15.10
C LYS A 8 -12.53 16.22 16.42
N LEU A 9 -12.97 14.97 16.38
CA LEU A 9 -12.60 14.02 17.42
C LEU A 9 -11.09 13.91 17.24
N THR A 10 -10.35 14.84 17.80
CA THR A 10 -8.91 14.69 17.98
C THR A 10 -8.82 13.60 19.04
N ILE A 11 -8.91 12.34 18.61
CA ILE A 11 -8.41 11.23 19.40
C ILE A 11 -6.95 11.59 19.55
N ARG A 12 -6.59 12.14 20.73
CA ARG A 12 -5.20 12.40 21.05
C ARG A 12 -4.52 11.06 20.85
N VAL A 13 -3.56 11.03 19.92
CA VAL A 13 -2.57 9.96 19.86
C VAL A 13 -2.15 9.73 21.31
N PRO A 14 -2.37 8.51 21.88
CA PRO A 14 -2.04 8.23 23.27
C PRO A 14 -0.65 8.79 23.59
N ASP A 15 -0.46 9.40 24.78
CA ASP A 15 0.78 10.14 25.11
C ASP A 15 2.06 9.28 24.94
N VAL A 16 1.94 7.95 24.96
CA VAL A 16 3.04 7.01 24.67
C VAL A 16 3.41 6.98 23.19
N LEU A 17 2.44 7.12 22.29
CA LEU A 17 2.64 7.09 20.84
C LEU A 17 3.10 8.46 20.29
N SER A 18 2.82 9.55 21.01
CA SER A 18 3.36 10.88 20.69
C SER A 18 4.84 11.03 21.06
N LEU A 19 5.41 10.17 21.90
CA LEU A 19 6.87 10.10 22.14
C LEU A 19 7.65 9.80 20.85
N TYR A 20 7.01 9.08 19.92
CA TYR A 20 7.54 8.83 18.59
C TYR A 20 7.13 9.90 17.59
N CYS A 21 6.64 11.05 18.02
CA CYS A 21 6.33 12.24 17.22
C CYS A 21 7.10 13.42 17.84
N ASP A 22 8.39 13.53 17.51
CA ASP A 22 9.22 14.67 17.87
C ASP A 22 8.83 15.91 17.05
N GLY A 23 9.45 17.07 17.33
CA GLY A 23 9.15 18.33 16.64
C GLY A 23 9.31 18.33 15.11
N LYS A 24 9.79 17.23 14.51
CA LYS A 24 9.96 17.05 13.06
C LYS A 24 8.89 16.19 12.40
N LEU A 25 8.27 15.28 13.13
CA LEU A 25 7.18 14.43 12.64
C LEU A 25 5.97 14.57 13.55
N SER A 26 4.93 15.22 13.03
CA SER A 26 3.62 15.29 13.67
C SER A 26 2.75 14.10 13.26
N CYS A 27 1.74 13.76 14.07
CA CYS A 27 0.72 12.79 13.69
C CYS A 27 -0.67 13.33 14.05
N GLU A 28 -1.60 13.23 13.11
CA GLU A 28 -3.00 13.61 13.30
C GLU A 28 -3.94 12.46 12.94
N HIS A 29 -5.00 12.28 13.74
CA HIS A 29 -6.10 11.39 13.39
C HIS A 29 -6.91 12.02 12.26
N VAL A 30 -7.25 11.21 11.26
CA VAL A 30 -8.05 11.59 10.09
C VAL A 30 -9.22 10.63 9.97
N LEU A 31 -10.43 11.19 9.91
CA LEU A 31 -11.64 10.44 9.59
C LEU A 31 -11.94 10.61 8.10
N PHE A 32 -11.60 9.60 7.31
CA PHE A 32 -11.83 9.59 5.87
C PHE A 32 -13.31 9.29 5.54
N PRO A 33 -13.79 9.64 4.33
CA PRO A 33 -15.16 9.37 3.92
C PRO A 33 -15.56 7.90 4.10
N GLY A 34 -16.76 7.66 4.63
CA GLY A 34 -17.23 6.31 4.99
C GLY A 34 -16.83 5.86 6.40
N ASP A 35 -16.56 6.81 7.30
CA ASP A 35 -16.18 6.58 8.70
C ASP A 35 -14.92 5.71 8.85
N ILE A 36 -13.98 5.86 7.92
CA ILE A 36 -12.71 5.13 7.91
C ILE A 36 -11.73 5.87 8.80
N ASN A 37 -11.32 5.24 9.90
CA ASN A 37 -10.26 5.75 10.76
C ASN A 37 -8.90 5.58 10.08
N GLY A 38 -8.10 6.63 10.16
CA GLY A 38 -6.69 6.57 9.82
C GLY A 38 -5.88 7.70 10.46
N PHE A 39 -4.60 7.72 10.17
CA PHE A 39 -3.65 8.67 10.74
C PHE A 39 -2.73 9.19 9.65
N HIS A 40 -2.42 10.48 9.75
CA HIS A 40 -1.49 11.17 8.86
C HIS A 40 -0.25 11.58 9.66
N PHE A 41 0.87 10.93 9.36
CA PHE A 41 2.20 11.22 9.87
C PHE A 41 2.85 12.23 8.93
N LYS A 42 3.05 13.46 9.42
CA LYS A 42 3.37 14.62 8.60
C LYS A 42 4.65 15.31 9.03
N HIS A 43 5.50 15.59 8.07
CA HIS A 43 6.71 16.39 8.22
C HIS A 43 6.46 17.89 7.97
N SER A 44 7.41 18.71 8.41
CA SER A 44 7.51 20.09 7.94
C SER A 44 7.88 20.12 6.45
N LEU A 45 7.58 21.22 5.75
CA LEU A 45 8.02 21.39 4.35
C LEU A 45 9.55 21.45 4.22
N GLU A 46 10.27 21.79 5.30
CA GLU A 46 11.73 21.76 5.32
C GLU A 46 12.27 20.32 5.34
N ASP A 47 11.56 19.41 6.03
CA ASP A 47 11.95 18.01 6.16
C ASP A 47 11.46 17.14 4.98
N ASN A 48 10.31 17.47 4.37
CA ASN A 48 9.76 16.81 3.17
C ASN A 48 9.47 17.85 2.06
N PRO A 49 10.51 18.42 1.42
CA PRO A 49 10.37 19.51 0.46
C PRO A 49 9.65 19.11 -0.84
N ASP A 50 9.79 17.84 -1.23
CA ASP A 50 9.16 17.30 -2.44
C ASP A 50 7.68 16.91 -2.20
N GLY A 51 7.24 16.86 -0.93
CA GLY A 51 5.87 16.54 -0.56
C GLY A 51 5.48 15.11 -0.92
N TRP A 52 6.40 14.15 -0.82
CA TRP A 52 6.10 12.74 -1.04
C TRP A 52 5.21 12.21 0.09
N THR A 53 4.18 11.44 -0.28
CA THR A 53 3.28 10.79 0.68
C THR A 53 3.11 9.32 0.36
N ILE A 54 3.31 8.47 1.35
CA ILE A 54 2.99 7.05 1.27
C ILE A 54 1.55 6.84 1.75
N ILE A 55 0.72 6.13 0.98
CA ILE A 55 -0.52 5.54 1.49
C ILE A 55 -0.22 4.07 1.79
N PHE A 56 -0.24 3.71 3.07
CA PHE A 56 0.19 2.40 3.55
C PHE A 56 -0.99 1.46 3.81
N SER A 57 -1.04 0.37 3.05
CA SER A 57 -1.98 -0.74 3.17
C SER A 57 -1.32 -1.87 4.00
N HIS A 58 -1.75 -2.01 5.25
CA HIS A 58 -1.19 -2.97 6.20
C HIS A 58 -1.53 -4.43 5.90
N GLY A 59 -0.77 -5.35 6.51
CA GLY A 59 -0.91 -6.80 6.40
C GLY A 59 -2.14 -7.38 7.12
N ASN A 60 -2.25 -8.71 7.12
CA ASN A 60 -3.29 -9.42 7.88
C ASN A 60 -2.95 -9.42 9.38
N SER A 61 -3.95 -9.59 10.25
CA SER A 61 -3.77 -9.71 11.71
C SER A 61 -2.97 -8.57 12.38
N THR A 62 -2.96 -7.39 11.76
CA THR A 62 -2.38 -6.15 12.28
C THR A 62 -3.36 -4.99 12.09
N ASP A 63 -3.09 -3.87 12.72
CA ASP A 63 -3.83 -2.61 12.57
C ASP A 63 -2.85 -1.42 12.69
N ILE A 64 -3.38 -0.20 12.58
CA ILE A 64 -2.56 1.00 12.71
C ILE A 64 -1.82 1.08 14.05
N GLY A 65 -2.46 0.66 15.14
CA GLY A 65 -1.88 0.70 16.48
C GLY A 65 -0.69 -0.25 16.62
N TYR A 66 -0.83 -1.47 16.11
CA TYR A 66 0.25 -2.46 16.07
C TYR A 66 1.44 -1.98 15.24
N SER A 67 1.19 -1.40 14.07
CA SER A 67 2.22 -0.98 13.12
C SER A 67 2.77 0.44 13.36
N TRP A 68 2.31 1.12 14.41
CA TRP A 68 2.56 2.55 14.66
C TRP A 68 4.05 2.92 14.64
N ILE A 69 4.86 2.18 15.40
CA ILE A 69 6.30 2.46 15.53
C ILE A 69 7.00 2.31 14.18
N SER A 70 6.63 1.28 13.41
CA SER A 70 7.16 1.05 12.07
C SER A 70 6.79 2.20 11.10
N TYR A 71 5.57 2.74 11.19
CA TYR A 71 5.18 3.92 10.40
C TYR A 71 5.98 5.16 10.76
N CYS A 72 6.13 5.44 12.06
CA CYS A 72 6.98 6.54 12.54
C CYS A 72 8.44 6.39 12.08
N TYR A 73 8.98 5.17 12.10
CA TYR A 73 10.34 4.89 11.65
C TYR A 73 10.46 5.08 10.14
N LEU A 74 9.57 4.49 9.36
CA LEU A 74 9.56 4.57 7.90
C LEU A 74 9.44 6.02 7.42
N ALA A 75 8.44 6.75 7.92
CA ALA A 75 8.22 8.15 7.58
C ALA A 75 9.48 8.99 7.84
N ARG A 76 10.09 8.87 9.03
CA ARG A 76 11.31 9.62 9.37
C ARG A 76 12.51 9.26 8.52
N ARG A 77 12.75 7.97 8.31
CA ARG A 77 13.96 7.50 7.62
C ARG A 77 13.95 7.87 6.16
N LEU A 78 12.77 7.85 5.54
CA LEU A 78 12.57 8.26 4.15
C LEU A 78 12.28 9.76 4.01
N LYS A 79 11.98 10.46 5.11
CA LYS A 79 11.52 11.86 5.12
C LYS A 79 10.31 12.10 4.23
N VAL A 80 9.32 11.23 4.37
CA VAL A 80 8.06 11.29 3.62
C VAL A 80 6.89 11.35 4.58
N ASP A 81 5.78 11.93 4.12
CA ASP A 81 4.52 11.83 4.84
C ASP A 81 3.95 10.41 4.68
N LEU A 82 3.17 9.95 5.65
CA LEU A 82 2.56 8.63 5.62
C LEU A 82 1.10 8.72 6.06
N ILE A 83 0.21 8.15 5.26
CA ILE A 83 -1.20 7.97 5.57
C ILE A 83 -1.42 6.48 5.85
N ALA A 84 -1.77 6.16 7.08
CA ALA A 84 -2.16 4.82 7.51
C ALA A 84 -3.67 4.79 7.72
N TYR A 85 -4.31 3.68 7.37
CA TYR A 85 -5.76 3.49 7.52
C TYR A 85 -6.07 2.01 7.80
N ASP A 86 -7.17 1.73 8.50
CA ASP A 86 -7.63 0.35 8.73
C ASP A 86 -8.69 -0.04 7.68
N TYR A 87 -8.76 -1.33 7.32
CA TYR A 87 -9.88 -1.83 6.52
C TYR A 87 -11.12 -2.11 7.40
N PRO A 88 -12.34 -2.19 6.84
CA PRO A 88 -13.50 -2.67 7.58
C PRO A 88 -13.26 -4.05 8.21
N GLY A 89 -13.50 -4.17 9.51
CA GLY A 89 -13.21 -5.36 10.30
C GLY A 89 -11.83 -5.40 10.96
N TYR A 90 -11.02 -4.34 10.80
CA TYR A 90 -9.71 -4.17 11.44
C TYR A 90 -9.68 -2.94 12.37
N GLY A 91 -8.84 -3.00 13.40
CA GLY A 91 -8.61 -1.88 14.32
C GLY A 91 -9.91 -1.27 14.84
N LEU A 92 -10.07 0.04 14.61
CA LEU A 92 -11.26 0.79 15.02
C LEU A 92 -12.39 0.78 13.98
N ASN A 93 -12.15 0.21 12.79
CA ASN A 93 -13.11 0.19 11.69
C ASN A 93 -14.03 -1.03 11.81
N GLY A 94 -15.28 -0.80 12.20
CA GLY A 94 -16.31 -1.83 12.26
C GLY A 94 -16.64 -2.45 10.89
N GLY A 95 -17.55 -3.41 10.87
CA GLY A 95 -17.98 -4.10 9.66
C GLY A 95 -17.28 -5.44 9.45
N LYS A 96 -17.29 -5.94 8.21
CA LYS A 96 -16.71 -7.24 7.84
C LYS A 96 -15.60 -7.06 6.81
N PRO A 97 -14.47 -7.78 6.96
CA PRO A 97 -13.43 -7.77 5.95
C PRO A 97 -13.94 -8.43 4.67
N SER A 98 -13.80 -7.74 3.55
CA SER A 98 -13.98 -8.29 2.22
C SER A 98 -13.02 -7.60 1.25
N GLU A 99 -12.63 -8.31 0.19
CA GLU A 99 -11.78 -7.76 -0.87
C GLU A 99 -12.36 -6.46 -1.43
N SER A 100 -13.65 -6.45 -1.78
CA SER A 100 -14.34 -5.25 -2.28
C SER A 100 -14.30 -4.08 -1.30
N ASN A 101 -14.43 -4.35 0.00
CA ASN A 101 -14.35 -3.32 1.02
C ASN A 101 -12.94 -2.74 1.09
N THR A 102 -11.88 -3.56 1.03
CA THR A 102 -10.51 -3.04 1.03
C THR A 102 -10.24 -2.11 -0.16
N TYR A 103 -10.79 -2.42 -1.34
CA TYR A 103 -10.67 -1.58 -2.55
C TYR A 103 -11.40 -0.26 -2.39
N ASN A 104 -12.62 -0.30 -1.86
CA ASN A 104 -13.39 0.92 -1.59
C ASN A 104 -12.71 1.81 -0.53
N THR A 105 -12.12 1.20 0.49
CA THR A 105 -11.42 1.92 1.56
C THR A 105 -10.19 2.65 1.04
N ILE A 106 -9.26 1.96 0.35
CA ILE A 106 -8.07 2.63 -0.19
C ILE A 106 -8.45 3.71 -1.20
N ARG A 107 -9.51 3.48 -1.98
CA ARG A 107 -10.02 4.47 -2.94
C ARG A 107 -10.51 5.74 -2.24
N ALA A 108 -11.29 5.59 -1.18
CA ALA A 108 -11.78 6.73 -0.39
C ALA A 108 -10.63 7.52 0.27
N VAL A 109 -9.61 6.82 0.78
CA VAL A 109 -8.40 7.44 1.34
C VAL A 109 -7.63 8.22 0.27
N TYR A 110 -7.41 7.61 -0.89
CA TYR A 110 -6.74 8.25 -2.02
C TYR A 110 -7.50 9.49 -2.54
N ASP A 111 -8.81 9.36 -2.78
CA ASP A 111 -9.62 10.48 -3.28
C ASP A 111 -9.63 11.64 -2.27
N PHE A 112 -9.66 11.35 -0.96
CA PHE A 112 -9.56 12.37 0.08
C PHE A 112 -8.16 13.01 0.13
N ALA A 113 -7.09 12.22 0.03
CA ALA A 113 -5.71 12.73 -0.02
C ALA A 113 -5.52 13.71 -1.18
N VAL A 114 -6.04 13.39 -2.37
CA VAL A 114 -5.92 14.27 -3.54
C VAL A 114 -6.85 15.48 -3.43
N SER A 115 -8.14 15.26 -3.18
CA SER A 115 -9.16 16.33 -3.28
C SER A 115 -9.20 17.27 -2.08
N SER A 116 -8.96 16.73 -0.88
CA SER A 116 -9.19 17.43 0.39
C SER A 116 -7.88 17.80 1.07
N MET A 117 -6.86 16.95 0.99
CA MET A 117 -5.53 17.25 1.53
C MET A 117 -4.62 17.96 0.50
N GLY A 118 -5.00 17.98 -0.78
CA GLY A 118 -4.27 18.68 -1.83
C GLY A 118 -2.97 18.00 -2.26
N ILE A 119 -2.80 16.71 -1.98
CA ILE A 119 -1.60 15.96 -2.36
C ILE A 119 -1.65 15.67 -3.86
N SER A 120 -0.59 16.04 -4.58
CA SER A 120 -0.49 15.73 -6.01
C SER A 120 -0.48 14.22 -6.22
N PRO A 121 -1.29 13.66 -7.16
CA PRO A 121 -1.23 12.24 -7.49
C PRO A 121 0.18 11.75 -7.83
N SER A 122 1.00 12.58 -8.49
CA SER A 122 2.39 12.26 -8.84
C SER A 122 3.30 12.05 -7.62
N ASN A 123 2.90 12.55 -6.45
CA ASN A 123 3.67 12.47 -5.20
C ASN A 123 3.15 11.38 -4.26
N ILE A 124 2.12 10.62 -4.67
CA ILE A 124 1.56 9.53 -3.89
C ILE A 124 2.25 8.23 -4.26
N ILE A 125 2.85 7.56 -3.28
CA ILE A 125 3.38 6.20 -3.40
C ILE A 125 2.44 5.28 -2.65
N LEU A 126 1.90 4.27 -3.33
CA LEU A 126 1.13 3.22 -2.67
C LEU A 126 2.10 2.21 -2.07
N TYR A 127 1.88 1.78 -0.83
CA TYR A 127 2.68 0.76 -0.17
C TYR A 127 1.77 -0.35 0.30
N GLY A 128 1.93 -1.56 -0.24
CA GLY A 128 1.18 -2.74 0.18
C GLY A 128 2.07 -3.80 0.79
N GLN A 129 1.85 -4.12 2.06
CA GLN A 129 2.53 -5.21 2.76
C GLN A 129 1.63 -6.45 2.81
N SER A 130 2.15 -7.62 2.43
CA SER A 130 1.41 -8.89 2.54
C SER A 130 0.03 -8.80 1.86
N ILE A 131 -1.07 -9.05 2.58
CA ILE A 131 -2.45 -8.91 2.05
C ILE A 131 -2.78 -7.47 1.59
N GLY A 132 -2.14 -6.46 2.17
CA GLY A 132 -2.29 -5.05 1.78
C GLY A 132 -1.82 -4.76 0.36
N SER A 133 -1.03 -5.65 -0.26
CA SER A 133 -0.73 -5.59 -1.70
C SER A 133 -1.98 -5.66 -2.57
N GLY A 134 -3.03 -6.35 -2.14
CA GLY A 134 -4.31 -6.45 -2.86
C GLY A 134 -4.93 -5.09 -3.21
N PRO A 135 -5.35 -4.29 -2.21
CA PRO A 135 -5.89 -2.96 -2.45
C PRO A 135 -4.89 -2.00 -3.09
N ALA A 136 -3.60 -2.08 -2.76
CA ALA A 136 -2.57 -1.22 -3.36
C ALA A 136 -2.43 -1.46 -4.88
N VAL A 137 -2.35 -2.72 -5.33
CA VAL A 137 -2.32 -3.08 -6.75
C VAL A 137 -3.62 -2.69 -7.45
N ASP A 138 -4.76 -2.96 -6.81
CA ASP A 138 -6.07 -2.60 -7.37
C ASP A 138 -6.16 -1.10 -7.67
N LEU A 139 -5.76 -0.26 -6.72
CA LEU A 139 -5.78 1.18 -6.89
C LEU A 139 -4.75 1.65 -7.93
N TYR A 140 -3.51 1.14 -7.86
CA TYR A 140 -2.43 1.48 -8.80
C TYR A 140 -2.85 1.34 -10.27
N THR A 141 -3.59 0.26 -10.59
CA THR A 141 -4.03 0.00 -11.97
C THR A 141 -5.16 0.92 -12.46
N LYS A 142 -5.75 1.75 -11.59
CA LYS A 142 -6.97 2.53 -11.87
C LYS A 142 -6.83 4.04 -11.76
N VAL A 143 -5.80 4.54 -11.07
CA VAL A 143 -5.60 5.98 -10.82
C VAL A 143 -4.15 6.40 -11.04
N PRO A 144 -3.86 7.67 -11.35
CA PRO A 144 -2.49 8.17 -11.40
C PRO A 144 -1.85 8.13 -10.01
N VAL A 145 -0.62 7.66 -9.93
CA VAL A 145 0.22 7.67 -8.72
C VAL A 145 1.68 7.93 -9.09
N GLY A 146 2.52 8.25 -8.11
CA GLY A 146 3.97 8.37 -8.27
C GLY A 146 4.71 7.04 -8.28
N GLY A 147 4.14 5.98 -7.69
CA GLY A 147 4.71 4.64 -7.69
C GLY A 147 3.98 3.65 -6.79
N LEU A 148 4.46 2.40 -6.79
CA LEU A 148 3.94 1.32 -5.93
C LEU A 148 5.11 0.55 -5.30
N ILE A 149 5.01 0.30 -4.00
CA ILE A 149 5.91 -0.59 -3.26
C ILE A 149 5.14 -1.83 -2.82
N LEU A 150 5.68 -2.99 -3.15
CA LEU A 150 5.14 -4.29 -2.80
C LEU A 150 6.12 -4.98 -1.84
N HIS A 151 5.72 -5.12 -0.59
CA HIS A 151 6.54 -5.71 0.47
C HIS A 151 5.94 -7.07 0.89
N SER A 152 6.68 -8.15 0.66
CA SER A 152 6.24 -9.53 0.93
C SER A 152 4.85 -9.81 0.35
N ALA A 153 4.61 -9.30 -0.87
CA ALA A 153 3.28 -9.18 -1.45
C ALA A 153 2.74 -10.52 -1.95
N ILE A 154 1.41 -10.66 -1.93
CA ILE A 154 0.75 -11.85 -2.46
C ILE A 154 0.52 -11.72 -3.98
N ALA A 155 0.83 -12.77 -4.74
CA ALA A 155 0.43 -12.87 -6.15
C ALA A 155 -1.10 -13.08 -6.27
N SER A 156 -1.67 -13.87 -5.36
CA SER A 156 -3.11 -13.99 -5.09
C SER A 156 -3.36 -14.71 -3.76
N GLY A 157 -4.61 -14.70 -3.28
CA GLY A 157 -5.00 -15.29 -2.00
C GLY A 157 -4.79 -16.81 -1.93
N LEU A 158 -5.29 -17.58 -2.91
CA LEU A 158 -5.17 -19.04 -2.90
C LEU A 158 -3.71 -19.51 -3.03
N ARG A 159 -2.86 -18.74 -3.71
CA ARG A 159 -1.43 -19.07 -3.89
C ARG A 159 -0.64 -19.11 -2.58
N VAL A 160 -1.12 -18.43 -1.54
CA VAL A 160 -0.53 -18.45 -0.20
C VAL A 160 -0.59 -19.84 0.43
N TYR A 161 -1.62 -20.63 0.12
CA TYR A 161 -1.74 -21.98 0.67
C TYR A 161 -0.71 -22.92 0.04
N LYS A 162 0.23 -23.42 0.86
CA LYS A 162 1.31 -24.34 0.42
C LYS A 162 0.79 -25.59 -0.30
N SER A 163 -0.42 -26.05 0.00
CA SER A 163 -1.06 -27.22 -0.62
C SER A 163 -1.80 -26.92 -1.92
N TYR A 164 -1.94 -25.65 -2.30
CA TYR A 164 -2.58 -25.27 -3.54
C TYR A 164 -1.61 -25.55 -4.71
N GLU A 165 -1.97 -26.50 -5.56
CA GLU A 165 -1.30 -26.66 -6.85
C GLU A 165 -1.33 -25.30 -7.55
N ARG A 166 -0.19 -24.83 -8.06
CA ARG A 166 -0.04 -23.47 -8.57
C ARG A 166 -0.34 -23.46 -10.08
N PRO A 167 -1.60 -23.25 -10.51
CA PRO A 167 -1.91 -23.20 -11.92
C PRO A 167 -1.20 -22.02 -12.58
N ARG A 168 -0.97 -22.16 -13.88
CA ARG A 168 -0.44 -21.06 -14.72
C ARG A 168 -1.30 -19.80 -14.67
N ARG A 169 -2.62 -19.94 -14.48
CA ARG A 169 -3.55 -18.81 -14.32
C ARG A 169 -4.30 -18.95 -13.01
N THR A 170 -4.43 -17.84 -12.30
CA THR A 170 -5.18 -17.79 -11.04
C THR A 170 -6.69 -17.92 -11.32
N PRO A 171 -7.43 -18.74 -10.56
CA PRO A 171 -8.88 -18.88 -10.73
C PRO A 171 -9.61 -17.54 -10.64
N TRP A 172 -10.72 -17.41 -11.36
CA TRP A 172 -11.49 -16.16 -11.42
C TRP A 172 -12.11 -15.73 -10.08
N PHE A 173 -12.28 -16.67 -9.15
CA PHE A 173 -12.84 -16.46 -7.81
C PHE A 173 -11.77 -16.31 -6.72
N ASP A 174 -10.49 -16.32 -7.08
CA ASP A 174 -9.42 -16.06 -6.12
C ASP A 174 -9.44 -14.58 -5.68
N LEU A 175 -9.07 -14.33 -4.43
CA LEU A 175 -8.95 -13.00 -3.87
C LEU A 175 -7.63 -12.37 -4.34
N TYR A 176 -7.65 -11.05 -4.55
CA TYR A 176 -6.46 -10.25 -4.79
C TYR A 176 -5.59 -10.81 -5.92
N ARG A 177 -6.19 -11.07 -7.09
CA ARG A 177 -5.50 -11.56 -8.32
C ARG A 177 -4.47 -10.55 -8.87
N ASN A 178 -3.45 -10.24 -8.07
CA ASN A 178 -2.50 -9.17 -8.28
C ASN A 178 -1.63 -9.43 -9.50
N VAL A 179 -1.20 -10.68 -9.68
CA VAL A 179 -0.39 -11.08 -10.86
C VAL A 179 -1.17 -10.85 -12.15
N GLU A 180 -2.47 -11.19 -12.21
CA GLU A 180 -3.30 -10.90 -13.37
C GLU A 180 -3.56 -9.41 -13.54
N LYS A 181 -3.91 -8.69 -12.47
CA LYS A 181 -4.14 -7.23 -12.57
C LYS A 181 -2.92 -6.49 -13.12
N LEU A 182 -1.73 -6.85 -12.68
CA LEU A 182 -0.48 -6.25 -13.17
C LEU A 182 -0.18 -6.71 -14.60
N SER A 183 -0.30 -8.01 -14.89
CA SER A 183 -0.13 -8.54 -16.24
C SER A 183 -1.07 -7.83 -17.23
N ASP A 184 -2.35 -7.71 -16.91
CA ASP A 184 -3.34 -7.04 -17.75
C ASP A 184 -3.01 -5.55 -17.91
N TYR A 185 -2.62 -4.86 -16.83
CA TYR A 185 -2.19 -3.47 -16.89
C TYR A 185 -0.96 -3.26 -17.80
N PHE A 186 0.00 -4.18 -17.78
CA PHE A 186 1.25 -4.06 -18.54
C PHE A 186 1.14 -4.58 -19.99
N THR A 187 0.27 -5.54 -20.27
CA THR A 187 0.09 -6.14 -21.60
C THR A 187 -1.08 -5.57 -22.39
N GLU A 188 -2.20 -5.24 -21.74
CA GLU A 188 -3.37 -4.75 -22.45
C GLU A 188 -3.23 -3.27 -22.80
N ALA A 189 -3.95 -2.86 -23.85
CA ALA A 189 -4.18 -1.46 -24.18
C ALA A 189 -5.16 -0.83 -23.17
N THR A 190 -4.82 -0.83 -21.88
CA THR A 190 -5.62 -0.17 -20.85
C THR A 190 -5.80 1.30 -21.24
N PRO A 191 -7.04 1.75 -21.52
CA PRO A 191 -7.29 3.13 -21.91
C PRO A 191 -6.80 4.08 -20.83
N GLY A 192 -6.02 5.11 -21.20
CA GLY A 192 -5.50 6.09 -20.26
C GLY A 192 -4.22 5.70 -19.52
N ARG A 193 -3.60 4.55 -19.82
CA ARG A 193 -2.27 4.22 -19.29
C ARG A 193 -1.20 5.20 -19.79
N SER A 194 -0.39 5.70 -18.87
CA SER A 194 0.78 6.55 -19.17
C SER A 194 1.78 5.81 -20.05
N ALA A 195 2.38 6.51 -21.02
CA ALA A 195 3.48 6.00 -21.83
C ALA A 195 4.71 5.62 -20.97
N THR A 196 4.88 6.33 -19.85
CA THR A 196 5.85 6.04 -18.80
C THR A 196 5.08 5.66 -17.53
N PRO A 197 4.75 4.36 -17.34
CA PRO A 197 4.05 3.92 -16.14
C PRO A 197 4.88 4.23 -14.88
N PRO A 198 4.26 4.58 -13.74
CA PRO A 198 4.98 4.82 -12.50
C PRO A 198 5.78 3.58 -12.06
N PRO A 199 6.96 3.73 -11.45
CA PRO A 199 7.79 2.59 -11.06
C PRO A 199 7.10 1.72 -9.99
N ILE A 200 7.34 0.42 -10.06
CA ILE A 200 6.94 -0.56 -9.05
C ILE A 200 8.21 -1.17 -8.45
N PHE A 201 8.34 -1.09 -7.13
CA PHE A 201 9.44 -1.67 -6.37
C PHE A 201 8.95 -2.86 -5.55
N ILE A 202 9.61 -4.01 -5.71
CA ILE A 202 9.26 -5.25 -5.01
C ILE A 202 10.36 -5.58 -4.00
N ILE A 203 9.95 -5.85 -2.77
CA ILE A 203 10.81 -6.30 -1.67
C ILE A 203 10.28 -7.64 -1.18
N HIS A 204 11.11 -8.68 -1.17
CA HIS A 204 10.67 -10.01 -0.73
C HIS A 204 11.83 -10.80 -0.11
N GLY A 205 11.55 -11.46 1.01
CA GLY A 205 12.50 -12.34 1.68
C GLY A 205 12.64 -13.69 0.97
N SER A 206 13.87 -14.20 0.80
CA SER A 206 14.09 -15.49 0.15
C SER A 206 13.57 -16.68 0.96
N ASP A 207 13.42 -16.50 2.27
CA ASP A 207 13.06 -17.53 3.24
C ASP A 207 11.66 -17.24 3.84
N ASP A 208 10.84 -16.46 3.12
CA ASP A 208 9.45 -16.19 3.50
C ASP A 208 8.60 -17.47 3.39
N GLU A 209 8.12 -17.95 4.52
CA GLU A 209 7.26 -19.12 4.62
C GLU A 209 5.76 -18.80 4.70
N GLU A 210 5.41 -17.55 5.00
CA GLU A 210 4.02 -17.09 5.07
C GLU A 210 3.52 -16.74 3.66
N VAL A 211 4.30 -15.95 2.93
CA VAL A 211 4.08 -15.64 1.51
C VAL A 211 5.29 -16.12 0.73
N PRO A 212 5.27 -17.36 0.22
CA PRO A 212 6.41 -17.97 -0.46
C PRO A 212 7.07 -17.07 -1.51
N PHE A 213 8.40 -17.08 -1.55
CA PHE A 213 9.22 -16.18 -2.39
C PHE A 213 8.82 -16.13 -3.87
N ASP A 214 8.23 -17.20 -4.41
CA ASP A 214 7.76 -17.23 -5.80
C ASP A 214 6.63 -16.22 -6.08
N HIS A 215 5.90 -15.75 -5.06
CA HIS A 215 4.95 -14.66 -5.22
C HIS A 215 5.64 -13.38 -5.71
N GLY A 216 6.77 -13.02 -5.10
CA GLY A 216 7.59 -11.88 -5.52
C GLY A 216 8.11 -12.03 -6.94
N LEU A 217 8.54 -13.25 -7.32
CA LEU A 217 9.02 -13.55 -8.68
C LEU A 217 7.90 -13.42 -9.73
N LEU A 218 6.72 -13.96 -9.45
CA LEU A 218 5.55 -13.86 -10.35
C LEU A 218 5.12 -12.41 -10.55
N LEU A 219 5.12 -11.61 -9.49
CA LEU A 219 4.82 -10.18 -9.57
C LEU A 219 5.89 -9.43 -10.38
N ALA A 220 7.17 -9.73 -10.16
CA ALA A 220 8.26 -9.11 -10.93
C ALA A 220 8.15 -9.43 -12.43
N GLU A 221 7.84 -10.68 -12.80
CA GLU A 221 7.61 -11.08 -14.18
C GLU A 221 6.43 -10.31 -14.80
N ALA A 222 5.30 -10.21 -14.10
CA ALA A 222 4.14 -9.46 -14.56
C ALA A 222 4.43 -7.96 -14.80
N VAL A 223 5.30 -7.37 -13.98
CA VAL A 223 5.65 -5.93 -14.04
C VAL A 223 6.74 -5.64 -15.08
N ALA A 224 7.68 -6.58 -15.30
CA ALA A 224 8.72 -6.44 -16.33
C ALA A 224 8.12 -6.31 -17.74
N GLY A 225 6.91 -6.85 -17.93
CA GLY A 225 6.23 -6.90 -19.21
C GLY A 225 6.78 -8.04 -20.09
N ASP A 226 6.04 -8.38 -21.13
CA ASP A 226 6.32 -9.54 -21.98
C ASP A 226 7.41 -9.30 -23.04
N GLY A 227 8.00 -8.11 -23.10
CA GLY A 227 8.97 -7.67 -24.12
C GLY A 227 8.42 -7.61 -25.56
N ASN A 228 7.25 -8.20 -25.81
CA ASN A 228 6.62 -8.41 -27.12
C ASN A 228 5.51 -7.38 -27.39
N SER A 229 4.88 -6.83 -26.35
CA SER A 229 3.84 -5.81 -26.43
C SER A 229 4.35 -4.45 -26.90
N GLY A 230 5.68 -4.27 -27.01
CA GLY A 230 6.32 -3.01 -27.38
C GLY A 230 6.18 -1.91 -26.32
N ARG A 231 5.59 -2.21 -25.16
CA ARG A 231 5.42 -1.28 -24.04
C ARG A 231 6.41 -1.61 -22.94
N PRO A 232 7.16 -0.63 -22.41
CA PRO A 232 8.07 -0.88 -21.31
C PRO A 232 7.27 -1.26 -20.04
N GLY A 233 7.78 -2.26 -19.32
CA GLY A 233 7.40 -2.52 -17.94
C GLY A 233 7.81 -1.38 -17.01
N ALA A 234 7.46 -1.49 -15.74
CA ALA A 234 7.79 -0.48 -14.72
C ALA A 234 8.60 -1.02 -13.54
N LEU A 235 9.24 -2.18 -13.73
CA LEU A 235 9.94 -2.86 -12.64
C LEU A 235 11.20 -2.05 -12.27
N TYR A 236 11.17 -1.43 -11.09
CA TYR A 236 12.38 -0.94 -10.45
C TYR A 236 13.20 -2.14 -9.95
N PRO A 237 14.54 -2.10 -9.97
CA PRO A 237 15.37 -3.22 -9.51
C PRO A 237 14.88 -3.79 -8.18
N PRO A 238 14.35 -5.03 -8.16
CA PRO A 238 13.74 -5.59 -6.97
C PRO A 238 14.79 -5.90 -5.92
N TRP A 239 14.38 -5.86 -4.65
CA TRP A 239 15.23 -6.20 -3.53
C TRP A 239 14.85 -7.55 -2.94
N TRP A 240 15.65 -8.56 -3.27
CA TRP A 240 15.52 -9.90 -2.73
C TRP A 240 16.38 -10.03 -1.47
N VAL A 241 15.74 -10.07 -0.30
CA VAL A 241 16.44 -10.11 0.98
C VAL A 241 16.83 -11.54 1.31
N LYS A 242 18.11 -11.86 1.06
CA LYS A 242 18.66 -13.19 1.30
C LYS A 242 18.59 -13.55 2.79
N GLY A 243 17.93 -14.66 3.12
CA GLY A 243 17.69 -15.09 4.49
C GLY A 243 16.61 -14.29 5.23
N GLY A 244 15.94 -13.36 4.55
CA GLY A 244 14.79 -12.64 5.08
C GLY A 244 13.53 -13.50 5.06
N THR A 245 12.74 -13.39 6.12
CA THR A 245 11.44 -14.03 6.35
C THR A 245 10.30 -12.99 6.16
N HIS A 246 9.05 -13.34 6.45
CA HIS A 246 7.90 -12.46 6.17
C HIS A 246 7.94 -11.10 6.87
N ASN A 247 8.42 -11.07 8.12
CA ASN A 247 8.26 -9.95 9.05
C ASN A 247 9.60 -9.44 9.63
N ASP A 248 10.73 -9.73 9.00
CA ASP A 248 12.05 -9.27 9.48
C ASP A 248 12.89 -8.59 8.39
N ILE A 249 12.33 -8.38 7.20
CA ILE A 249 13.01 -7.79 6.03
C ILE A 249 13.65 -6.45 6.37
N GLU A 250 12.97 -5.61 7.15
CA GLU A 250 13.45 -4.29 7.56
C GLU A 250 14.61 -4.32 8.57
N THR A 251 14.93 -5.49 9.12
CA THR A 251 15.99 -5.68 10.12
C THR A 251 17.24 -6.42 9.61
N ARG A 252 17.26 -6.78 8.32
CA ARG A 252 18.31 -7.57 7.67
C ARG A 252 19.29 -6.76 6.84
#